data_AF-A0A2G9Y8Z3-F1
#
_entry.id   AF-A0A2G9Y8Z3-F1
#
_cell.length_a   1.000
_cell.length_b   1.000
_cell.length_c   1.000
_cell.angle_alpha   90.00
_cell.angle_beta   90.00
_cell.angle_gamma   90.00
#
_symmetry.space_group_name_H-M   'P 1'
#
loop_
_entity.id
_entity.type
_entity.pdbx_description
1 polymer ?
#
loop_
_entity_poly.entity_id
_entity_poly.type
_entity_poly.pdbx_seq_one_letter_code
_entity_poly.pdbx_strand_id
1 'polypeptide(L)'
;MNFWLDNGGVHVNNGPQNFVYYLLSEGGTGTNDGLPYDVTGIGEENARLVAYRANSEIVTSSTAYQQMRNCWVNAADDLNPAWVASVEAAWDAIGIIDVPASPWEDFEGTDTDFSSGWSTGGDEVWSISNTGAVQGSQSARAGTIGDSQSTWLQWSGYLTDADVFSFFIQVSSEWSYDYVKFYVDEVEQTEWCGFLPWTSYCQYLSAGSHTLKWEYIKDVDTSSGDDTVWLDAVSFSSPGITLYTITATAGAHGVISPSGAVLVPVGGTSTLTITPSDGYHIEDVLVDGSSVDTVTSYIFTEVSSDHTISATFDADTSE
;
A
#
# COMPACT_ATOMS: atom_id res chain seq x y z
N MET A 1 -16.25 4.65 -2.81
CA MET A 1 -17.17 4.09 -3.84
C MET A 1 -18.55 3.88 -3.23
N ASN A 2 -19.62 3.87 -4.02
CA ASN A 2 -20.98 3.75 -3.49
C ASN A 2 -21.30 2.27 -3.19
N PHE A 3 -20.98 1.80 -1.97
CA PHE A 3 -21.03 0.39 -1.52
C PHE A 3 -22.43 -0.25 -1.50
N TRP A 4 -23.49 0.51 -1.77
CA TRP A 4 -24.90 0.07 -1.78
C TRP A 4 -25.35 -0.61 -3.06
N LEU A 5 -24.53 -0.54 -4.12
CA LEU A 5 -24.76 -1.31 -5.33
C LEU A 5 -24.05 -2.66 -5.19
N ASP A 6 -24.70 -3.70 -5.68
CA ASP A 6 -24.05 -4.98 -5.93
C ASP A 6 -23.54 -5.74 -4.69
N ASN A 7 -24.35 -5.82 -3.62
CA ASN A 7 -24.07 -6.63 -2.43
C ASN A 7 -22.70 -6.34 -1.77
N GLY A 8 -22.29 -5.07 -1.72
CA GLY A 8 -20.95 -4.67 -1.27
C GLY A 8 -19.89 -4.68 -2.38
N GLY A 9 -20.31 -4.55 -3.64
CA GLY A 9 -19.43 -4.47 -4.81
C GLY A 9 -18.85 -5.81 -5.27
N VAL A 10 -19.60 -6.92 -5.16
CA VAL A 10 -19.05 -8.28 -5.43
C VAL A 10 -18.55 -8.47 -6.87
N HIS A 11 -19.10 -7.76 -7.86
CA HIS A 11 -18.65 -7.77 -9.26
C HIS A 11 -17.61 -6.68 -9.57
N VAL A 12 -17.26 -5.85 -8.59
CA VAL A 12 -16.12 -4.91 -8.67
C VAL A 12 -14.91 -5.52 -7.97
N ASN A 13 -15.11 -6.05 -6.78
CA ASN A 13 -14.07 -6.63 -5.94
C ASN A 13 -13.60 -8.00 -6.47
N ASN A 14 -14.32 -8.66 -7.39
CA ASN A 14 -13.78 -9.84 -8.07
C ASN A 14 -12.54 -9.55 -8.94
N GLY A 15 -12.33 -8.28 -9.35
CA GLY A 15 -11.19 -7.84 -10.17
C GLY A 15 -9.83 -8.24 -9.58
N PRO A 16 -9.53 -7.85 -8.32
CA PRO A 16 -8.31 -8.28 -7.62
C PRO A 16 -8.02 -9.79 -7.71
N GLN A 17 -8.99 -10.66 -7.42
CA GLN A 17 -8.75 -12.11 -7.48
C GLN A 17 -8.57 -12.63 -8.93
N ASN A 18 -9.23 -12.00 -9.92
CA ASN A 18 -8.96 -12.32 -11.32
C ASN A 18 -7.53 -11.96 -11.72
N PHE A 19 -7.00 -10.85 -11.20
CA PHE A 19 -5.62 -10.45 -11.45
C PHE A 19 -4.62 -11.40 -10.78
N VAL A 20 -4.90 -11.86 -9.56
CA VAL A 20 -4.12 -12.94 -8.91
C VAL A 20 -4.08 -14.19 -9.80
N TYR A 21 -5.23 -14.62 -10.33
CA TYR A 21 -5.30 -15.79 -11.21
C TYR A 21 -4.51 -15.58 -12.52
N TYR A 22 -4.58 -14.38 -13.11
CA TYR A 22 -3.82 -14.00 -14.29
C TYR A 22 -2.31 -14.08 -14.03
N LEU A 23 -1.82 -13.42 -12.98
CA LEU A 23 -0.40 -13.46 -12.61
C LEU A 23 0.08 -14.88 -12.30
N LEU A 24 -0.74 -15.68 -11.62
CA LEU A 24 -0.40 -17.07 -11.35
C LEU A 24 -0.33 -17.91 -12.64
N SER A 25 -1.18 -17.62 -13.63
CA SER A 25 -1.22 -18.35 -14.90
C SER A 25 -0.07 -17.98 -15.82
N GLU A 26 0.13 -16.68 -16.06
CA GLU A 26 1.06 -16.17 -17.08
C GLU A 26 2.40 -15.71 -16.51
N GLY A 27 2.44 -15.37 -15.21
CA GLY A 27 3.53 -14.62 -14.61
C GLY A 27 3.50 -13.14 -15.00
N GLY A 28 4.47 -12.39 -14.51
CA GLY A 28 4.63 -10.99 -14.85
C GLY A 28 5.48 -10.23 -13.83
N THR A 29 5.98 -9.08 -14.25
CA THR A 29 6.64 -8.10 -13.39
C THR A 29 5.97 -6.74 -13.59
N GLY A 30 5.99 -5.87 -12.59
CA GLY A 30 5.43 -4.53 -12.70
C GLY A 30 5.04 -3.93 -11.36
N THR A 31 4.05 -3.04 -11.40
CA THR A 31 3.45 -2.42 -10.21
C THR A 31 1.94 -2.51 -10.26
N ASN A 32 1.30 -2.77 -9.13
CA ASN A 32 -0.15 -2.70 -8.96
C ASN A 32 -0.47 -1.78 -7.78
N ASP A 33 -1.22 -0.70 -8.01
CA ASP A 33 -1.46 0.36 -7.02
C ASP A 33 -0.18 0.90 -6.35
N GLY A 34 0.91 0.98 -7.13
CA GLY A 34 2.23 1.40 -6.66
C GLY A 34 3.04 0.31 -5.94
N LEU A 35 2.45 -0.85 -5.64
CA LEU A 35 3.16 -2.00 -5.10
C LEU A 35 3.92 -2.76 -6.17
N PRO A 36 5.24 -2.96 -6.03
CA PRO A 36 6.01 -3.77 -6.96
C PRO A 36 5.66 -5.25 -6.86
N TYR A 37 5.66 -5.96 -8.00
CA TYR A 37 5.55 -7.42 -8.02
C TYR A 37 6.47 -8.07 -9.06
N ASP A 38 6.88 -9.30 -8.76
CA ASP A 38 7.55 -10.24 -9.67
C ASP A 38 6.98 -11.64 -9.42
N VAL A 39 6.18 -12.13 -10.36
CA VAL A 39 5.47 -13.41 -10.25
C VAL A 39 5.95 -14.34 -11.33
N THR A 40 6.50 -15.47 -10.93
CA THR A 40 6.77 -16.59 -11.83
C THR A 40 5.47 -17.36 -12.07
N GLY A 41 4.95 -17.33 -13.30
CA GLY A 41 3.75 -18.07 -13.68
C GLY A 41 3.93 -19.59 -13.59
N ILE A 42 2.89 -20.28 -13.12
CA ILE A 42 2.86 -21.75 -13.06
C ILE A 42 2.12 -22.39 -14.25
N GLY A 43 1.56 -21.56 -15.15
CA GLY A 43 0.76 -21.98 -16.30
C GLY A 43 -0.72 -22.16 -15.95
N GLU A 44 -1.59 -21.85 -16.92
CA GLU A 44 -3.06 -21.84 -16.77
C GLU A 44 -3.61 -23.14 -16.15
N GLU A 45 -3.14 -24.31 -16.60
CA GLU A 45 -3.65 -25.59 -16.09
C GLU A 45 -3.33 -25.80 -14.61
N ASN A 46 -2.14 -25.40 -14.15
CA ASN A 46 -1.76 -25.53 -12.75
C ASN A 46 -2.46 -24.45 -11.89
N ALA A 47 -2.55 -23.22 -12.38
CA ALA A 47 -3.30 -22.15 -11.73
C ALA A 47 -4.78 -22.54 -11.54
N ARG A 48 -5.38 -23.16 -12.56
CA ARG A 48 -6.74 -23.73 -12.50
C ARG A 48 -6.89 -24.79 -11.42
N LEU A 49 -5.90 -25.69 -11.25
CA LEU A 49 -5.94 -26.72 -10.20
C LEU A 49 -5.89 -26.10 -8.79
N VAL A 50 -4.99 -25.13 -8.57
CA VAL A 50 -4.89 -24.40 -7.29
C VAL A 50 -6.20 -23.69 -6.97
N ALA A 51 -6.70 -22.88 -7.91
CA ALA A 51 -7.93 -22.11 -7.73
C ALA A 51 -9.14 -23.02 -7.51
N TYR A 52 -9.26 -24.13 -8.26
CA TYR A 52 -10.35 -25.09 -8.10
C TYR A 52 -10.30 -25.72 -6.70
N ARG A 53 -9.17 -26.28 -6.28
CA ARG A 53 -9.01 -26.93 -4.98
C ARG A 53 -9.34 -25.97 -3.84
N ALA A 54 -8.78 -24.75 -3.87
CA ALA A 54 -9.07 -23.75 -2.86
C ALA A 54 -10.56 -23.46 -2.76
N ASN A 55 -11.21 -23.14 -3.89
CA ASN A 55 -12.61 -22.71 -3.92
C ASN A 55 -13.64 -23.84 -3.69
N SER A 56 -13.30 -25.10 -3.97
CA SER A 56 -14.25 -26.22 -3.81
C SER A 56 -14.04 -27.03 -2.54
N GLU A 57 -12.84 -27.02 -1.95
CA GLU A 57 -12.49 -27.92 -0.84
C GLU A 57 -12.05 -27.22 0.44
N ILE A 58 -11.57 -25.97 0.38
CA ILE A 58 -10.91 -25.31 1.52
C ILE A 58 -11.72 -24.11 2.04
N VAL A 59 -12.23 -23.27 1.13
CA VAL A 59 -12.98 -22.07 1.52
C VAL A 59 -14.28 -22.41 2.23
N THR A 60 -14.79 -21.44 2.99
CA THR A 60 -16.09 -21.52 3.68
C THR A 60 -16.98 -20.37 3.24
N SER A 61 -18.25 -20.36 3.66
CA SER A 61 -19.20 -19.29 3.31
C SER A 61 -18.84 -17.91 3.86
N SER A 62 -17.84 -17.80 4.75
CA SER A 62 -17.39 -16.56 5.37
C SER A 62 -15.91 -16.24 5.09
N THR A 63 -15.30 -16.87 4.10
CA THR A 63 -13.90 -16.61 3.73
C THR A 63 -13.74 -15.21 3.12
N ALA A 64 -12.97 -14.33 3.77
CA ALA A 64 -12.54 -13.03 3.22
C ALA A 64 -11.17 -13.14 2.53
N TYR A 65 -10.67 -12.05 1.91
CA TYR A 65 -9.45 -12.09 1.09
C TYR A 65 -8.22 -12.62 1.81
N GLN A 66 -8.00 -12.17 3.04
CA GLN A 66 -6.85 -12.63 3.84
C GLN A 66 -6.90 -14.15 4.04
N GLN A 67 -8.08 -14.73 4.31
CA GLN A 67 -8.22 -16.19 4.40
C GLN A 67 -8.18 -16.87 3.01
N MET A 68 -8.64 -16.20 1.96
CA MET A 68 -8.60 -16.73 0.59
C MET A 68 -7.16 -16.95 0.11
N ARG A 69 -6.24 -16.00 0.40
CA ARG A 69 -4.80 -16.18 0.20
C ARG A 69 -4.33 -17.49 0.83
N ASN A 70 -4.61 -17.69 2.11
CA ASN A 70 -4.19 -18.90 2.84
C ASN A 70 -4.82 -20.17 2.25
N CYS A 71 -6.07 -20.11 1.77
CA CYS A 71 -6.70 -21.24 1.08
C CYS A 71 -5.97 -21.61 -0.22
N TRP A 72 -5.54 -20.62 -1.01
CA TRP A 72 -4.79 -20.85 -2.25
C TRP A 72 -3.37 -21.35 -1.97
N VAL A 73 -2.70 -20.80 -0.95
CA VAL A 73 -1.38 -21.28 -0.51
C VAL A 73 -1.46 -22.74 -0.06
N ASN A 74 -2.43 -23.10 0.79
CA ASN A 74 -2.63 -24.48 1.22
C ASN A 74 -2.97 -25.41 0.05
N ALA A 75 -3.79 -24.96 -0.90
CA ALA A 75 -4.09 -25.73 -2.10
C ALA A 75 -2.83 -25.98 -2.95
N ALA A 76 -1.95 -24.99 -3.08
CA ALA A 76 -0.70 -25.12 -3.78
C ALA A 76 0.26 -26.07 -3.07
N ASP A 77 0.41 -25.96 -1.75
CA ASP A 77 1.26 -26.86 -0.96
C ASP A 77 0.81 -28.32 -1.08
N ASP A 78 -0.50 -28.57 -1.00
CA ASP A 78 -1.09 -29.92 -1.18
C ASP A 78 -0.82 -30.51 -2.59
N LEU A 79 -0.90 -29.68 -3.62
CA LEU A 79 -0.79 -30.12 -5.03
C LEU A 79 0.67 -30.24 -5.47
N ASN A 80 1.46 -29.21 -5.18
CA ASN A 80 2.87 -29.12 -5.48
C ASN A 80 3.51 -27.95 -4.70
N PRO A 81 4.30 -28.22 -3.64
CA PRO A 81 4.96 -27.19 -2.83
C PRO A 81 5.84 -26.20 -3.62
N ALA A 82 6.31 -26.58 -4.81
CA ALA A 82 7.08 -25.68 -5.67
C ALA A 82 6.25 -24.50 -6.22
N TRP A 83 4.91 -24.53 -6.13
CA TRP A 83 4.02 -23.46 -6.57
C TRP A 83 3.69 -22.43 -5.48
N VAL A 84 3.99 -22.73 -4.22
CA VAL A 84 3.62 -21.88 -3.07
C VAL A 84 4.14 -20.46 -3.25
N ALA A 85 5.43 -20.30 -3.57
CA ALA A 85 6.03 -18.97 -3.75
C ALA A 85 5.37 -18.16 -4.87
N SER A 86 4.95 -18.79 -5.97
CA SER A 86 4.22 -18.11 -7.05
C SER A 86 2.82 -17.67 -6.62
N VAL A 87 2.15 -18.47 -5.79
CA VAL A 87 0.82 -18.14 -5.25
C VAL A 87 0.92 -16.99 -4.24
N GLU A 88 1.89 -17.05 -3.33
CA GLU A 88 2.17 -15.98 -2.38
C GLU A 88 2.48 -14.67 -3.13
N ALA A 89 3.42 -14.68 -4.07
CA ALA A 89 3.78 -13.51 -4.85
C ALA A 89 2.59 -12.91 -5.63
N ALA A 90 1.69 -13.75 -6.16
CA ALA A 90 0.50 -13.27 -6.86
C ALA A 90 -0.52 -12.59 -5.94
N TRP A 91 -0.68 -13.07 -4.70
CA TRP A 91 -1.53 -12.41 -3.69
C TRP A 91 -0.88 -11.15 -3.12
N ASP A 92 0.43 -11.20 -2.88
CA ASP A 92 1.20 -10.06 -2.39
C ASP A 92 1.17 -8.89 -3.41
N ALA A 93 1.10 -9.19 -4.71
CA ALA A 93 0.95 -8.20 -5.79
C ALA A 93 -0.34 -7.36 -5.69
N ILE A 94 -1.39 -7.85 -5.02
CA ILE A 94 -2.62 -7.08 -4.77
C ILE A 94 -2.72 -6.56 -3.33
N GLY A 95 -1.59 -6.59 -2.61
CA GLY A 95 -1.49 -6.09 -1.24
C GLY A 95 -2.13 -6.98 -0.18
N ILE A 96 -2.47 -8.23 -0.51
CA ILE A 96 -2.92 -9.23 0.46
C ILE A 96 -1.72 -10.10 0.81
N ILE A 97 -1.00 -9.68 1.86
CA ILE A 97 0.28 -10.28 2.27
C ILE A 97 0.11 -11.25 3.44
N ASP A 98 1.11 -12.10 3.69
CA ASP A 98 1.15 -12.87 4.94
C ASP A 98 1.46 -11.96 6.14
N VAL A 99 1.10 -12.43 7.33
CA VAL A 99 1.53 -11.78 8.57
C VAL A 99 3.05 -11.98 8.72
N PRO A 100 3.86 -10.92 8.80
CA PRO A 100 5.30 -11.05 8.95
C PRO A 100 5.64 -11.89 10.18
N ALA A 101 6.55 -12.86 10.05
CA ALA A 101 6.94 -13.71 11.18
C ALA A 101 7.61 -12.92 12.33
N SER A 102 8.28 -11.81 11.98
CA SER A 102 8.90 -10.86 12.90
C SER A 102 8.66 -9.46 12.34
N PRO A 103 7.47 -8.88 12.57
CA PRO A 103 7.21 -7.51 12.14
C PRO A 103 8.15 -6.54 12.87
N TRP A 104 8.26 -5.33 12.34
CA TRP A 104 9.08 -4.29 12.95
C TRP A 104 8.49 -3.81 14.28
N GLU A 105 7.17 -3.75 14.37
CA GLU A 105 6.41 -3.50 15.59
C GLU A 105 5.21 -4.46 15.63
N ASP A 106 5.21 -5.38 16.60
CA ASP A 106 4.12 -6.32 16.91
C ASP A 106 3.27 -5.86 18.10
N PHE A 107 3.63 -4.74 18.75
CA PHE A 107 2.96 -4.25 19.95
C PHE A 107 2.94 -5.25 21.13
N GLU A 108 3.85 -6.23 21.12
CA GLU A 108 3.97 -7.24 22.17
C GLU A 108 4.97 -6.81 23.26
N GLY A 109 4.68 -7.22 24.49
CA GLY A 109 5.61 -7.15 25.61
C GLY A 109 5.01 -6.54 26.88
N THR A 110 5.90 -6.06 27.74
CA THR A 110 5.52 -5.37 28.98
C THR A 110 5.29 -3.88 28.77
N ASP A 111 5.43 -3.40 27.54
CA ASP A 111 5.29 -2.00 27.22
C ASP A 111 3.81 -1.62 27.43
N THR A 112 3.57 -0.78 28.42
CA THR A 112 2.25 -0.20 28.62
C THR A 112 2.04 1.01 27.72
N ASP A 113 3.10 1.47 27.05
CA ASP A 113 3.15 2.59 26.13
C ASP A 113 3.70 2.12 24.75
N PHE A 114 3.68 3.00 23.75
CA PHE A 114 4.29 2.70 22.46
C PHE A 114 5.80 2.98 22.47
N SER A 115 6.55 2.19 21.70
CA SER A 115 8.00 2.30 21.59
C SER A 115 8.46 3.66 21.02
N SER A 116 9.77 3.95 21.07
CA SER A 116 10.30 5.25 20.61
C SER A 116 10.00 5.51 19.13
N GLY A 117 9.49 6.71 18.82
CA GLY A 117 9.09 7.13 17.47
C GLY A 117 7.58 7.11 17.26
N TRP A 118 6.85 6.43 18.16
CA TRP A 118 5.39 6.48 18.22
C TRP A 118 4.90 7.62 19.10
N SER A 119 3.74 8.14 18.76
CA SER A 119 3.02 9.17 19.49
C SER A 119 1.52 8.98 19.29
N THR A 120 0.72 9.39 20.26
CA THR A 120 -0.73 9.35 20.16
C THR A 120 -1.31 10.69 20.63
N GLY A 121 -2.51 11.02 20.16
CA GLY A 121 -3.21 12.23 20.57
C GLY A 121 -4.64 12.28 20.02
N GLY A 122 -5.23 13.47 20.07
CA GLY A 122 -6.65 13.68 19.86
C GLY A 122 -7.38 13.85 21.19
N ASP A 123 -8.66 13.51 21.20
CA ASP A 123 -9.53 13.57 22.37
C ASP A 123 -9.21 12.48 23.41
N GLU A 124 -8.73 11.33 22.96
CA GLU A 124 -8.26 10.21 23.78
C GLU A 124 -6.97 9.62 23.20
N VAL A 125 -6.30 8.75 23.96
CA VAL A 125 -5.06 8.10 23.54
C VAL A 125 -5.29 6.68 23.05
N TRP A 126 -4.51 6.27 22.05
CA TRP A 126 -4.35 4.86 21.70
C TRP A 126 -3.60 4.14 22.82
N SER A 127 -3.87 2.84 22.98
CA SER A 127 -3.26 2.01 24.03
C SER A 127 -3.09 0.56 23.57
N ILE A 128 -2.28 -0.20 24.31
CA ILE A 128 -2.10 -1.63 24.06
C ILE A 128 -3.32 -2.42 24.55
N SER A 129 -3.94 -3.16 23.63
CA SER A 129 -5.06 -4.07 23.87
C SER A 129 -4.56 -5.49 24.11
N ASN A 130 -5.21 -6.21 25.03
CA ASN A 130 -4.98 -7.66 25.24
C ASN A 130 -6.17 -8.51 24.73
N THR A 131 -7.06 -7.88 23.97
CA THR A 131 -8.27 -8.50 23.42
C THR A 131 -8.27 -8.31 21.92
N GLY A 132 -7.73 -9.30 21.21
CA GLY A 132 -7.61 -9.29 19.75
C GLY A 132 -6.23 -8.84 19.29
N ALA A 133 -5.62 -9.64 18.42
CA ALA A 133 -4.35 -9.41 17.74
C ALA A 133 -4.32 -10.27 16.47
N VAL A 134 -3.61 -9.83 15.43
CA VAL A 134 -3.36 -10.65 14.24
C VAL A 134 -2.29 -11.70 14.50
N GLN A 135 -1.31 -11.36 15.34
CA GLN A 135 -0.25 -12.23 15.83
C GLN A 135 -0.12 -12.07 17.35
N GLY A 136 0.32 -13.11 18.05
CA GLY A 136 0.55 -13.00 19.49
C GLY A 136 -0.74 -12.80 20.30
N SER A 137 -0.70 -11.87 21.25
CA SER A 137 -1.76 -11.61 22.23
C SER A 137 -2.14 -10.15 22.38
N GLN A 138 -1.34 -9.23 21.83
CA GLN A 138 -1.48 -7.79 21.99
C GLN A 138 -1.57 -7.08 20.65
N SER A 139 -2.23 -5.93 20.64
CA SER A 139 -2.30 -5.04 19.48
C SER A 139 -2.49 -3.60 19.93
N ALA A 140 -2.23 -2.63 19.07
CA ALA A 140 -2.59 -1.24 19.32
C ALA A 140 -4.10 -1.06 19.13
N ARG A 141 -4.76 -0.30 20.00
CA ARG A 141 -6.19 0.00 19.93
C ARG A 141 -6.46 1.49 20.09
N ALA A 142 -7.39 2.01 19.31
CA ALA A 142 -7.89 3.38 19.44
C ALA A 142 -8.49 3.65 20.83
N GLY A 143 -8.33 4.88 21.33
CA GLY A 143 -9.04 5.34 22.52
C GLY A 143 -10.56 5.38 22.29
N THR A 144 -11.35 5.14 23.34
CA THR A 144 -12.82 5.23 23.22
C THR A 144 -13.24 6.69 23.18
N ILE A 145 -13.61 7.18 21.99
CA ILE A 145 -14.03 8.56 21.74
C ILE A 145 -15.55 8.67 21.57
N GLY A 146 -16.10 9.85 21.85
CA GLY A 146 -17.51 10.19 21.62
C GLY A 146 -17.75 10.87 20.26
N ASP A 147 -18.97 11.33 20.05
CA ASP A 147 -19.42 11.95 18.80
C ASP A 147 -18.60 13.22 18.48
N SER A 148 -18.24 13.40 17.20
CA SER A 148 -17.42 14.51 16.68
C SER A 148 -16.02 14.63 17.29
N GLN A 149 -15.49 13.54 17.85
CA GLN A 149 -14.13 13.47 18.38
C GLN A 149 -13.22 12.67 17.44
N SER A 150 -11.90 12.81 17.63
CA SER A 150 -10.92 11.96 16.97
C SER A 150 -9.81 11.51 17.90
N THR A 151 -9.19 10.39 17.58
CA THR A 151 -7.99 9.87 18.25
C THR A 151 -7.04 9.27 17.22
N TRP A 152 -5.75 9.49 17.39
CA TRP A 152 -4.75 9.04 16.43
C TRP A 152 -3.54 8.39 17.07
N LEU A 153 -2.91 7.50 16.30
CA LEU A 153 -1.59 6.93 16.52
C LEU A 153 -0.72 7.33 15.33
N GLN A 154 0.49 7.81 15.62
CA GLN A 154 1.43 8.25 14.61
C GLN A 154 2.82 7.73 14.91
N TRP A 155 3.46 7.15 13.90
CA TRP A 155 4.90 6.94 13.88
C TRP A 155 5.60 8.04 13.09
N SER A 156 6.81 8.42 13.50
CA SER A 156 7.67 9.32 12.75
C SER A 156 9.11 8.85 12.82
N GLY A 157 9.74 8.70 11.66
CA GLY A 157 11.11 8.20 11.58
C GLY A 157 11.74 8.37 10.21
N TYR A 158 12.93 7.79 10.05
CA TYR A 158 13.74 7.88 8.85
C TYR A 158 13.99 6.48 8.29
N LEU A 159 13.57 6.23 7.05
CA LEU A 159 13.87 5.01 6.30
C LEU A 159 15.19 5.20 5.55
N THR A 160 16.14 4.28 5.78
CA THR A 160 17.44 4.32 5.08
C THR A 160 17.33 3.93 3.63
N ASP A 161 16.41 3.01 3.35
CA ASP A 161 16.16 2.42 2.06
C ASP A 161 14.66 2.55 1.75
N ALA A 162 14.34 2.45 0.47
CA ALA A 162 12.95 2.39 0.04
C ALA A 162 12.43 0.97 0.22
N ASP A 163 11.34 0.81 0.95
CA ASP A 163 10.79 -0.48 1.38
C ASP A 163 9.28 -0.55 1.12
N VAL A 164 8.76 -1.76 1.03
CA VAL A 164 7.32 -2.00 1.15
C VAL A 164 6.97 -1.89 2.63
N PHE A 165 6.19 -0.87 2.95
CA PHE A 165 5.57 -0.68 4.25
C PHE A 165 4.27 -1.46 4.31
N SER A 166 4.00 -2.11 5.44
CA SER A 166 2.78 -2.85 5.66
C SER A 166 2.32 -2.81 7.11
N PHE A 167 1.02 -3.04 7.31
CA PHE A 167 0.41 -3.27 8.61
C PHE A 167 -0.88 -4.08 8.48
N PHE A 168 -1.38 -4.60 9.59
CA PHE A 168 -2.68 -5.24 9.69
C PHE A 168 -3.63 -4.38 10.50
N ILE A 169 -4.87 -4.25 10.04
CA ILE A 169 -5.90 -3.45 10.68
C ILE A 169 -7.19 -4.24 10.82
N GLN A 170 -7.87 -4.05 11.95
CA GLN A 170 -9.23 -4.52 12.19
C GLN A 170 -10.12 -3.34 12.57
N VAL A 171 -11.33 -3.29 12.03
CA VAL A 171 -12.30 -2.22 12.29
C VAL A 171 -13.61 -2.83 12.74
N SER A 172 -14.16 -2.30 13.83
CA SER A 172 -15.49 -2.60 14.34
C SER A 172 -16.13 -1.26 14.70
N SER A 173 -16.70 -0.59 13.69
CA SER A 173 -17.28 0.75 13.81
C SER A 173 -18.60 0.83 13.02
N GLU A 174 -19.23 2.00 13.06
CA GLU A 174 -20.40 2.29 12.25
C GLU A 174 -20.09 2.23 10.75
N TRP A 175 -20.98 1.64 9.95
CA TRP A 175 -20.82 1.64 8.50
C TRP A 175 -21.09 3.03 7.91
N SER A 176 -20.11 3.59 7.20
CA SER A 176 -20.19 4.88 6.47
C SER A 176 -20.34 6.14 7.32
N TYR A 177 -19.98 6.09 8.60
CA TYR A 177 -20.09 7.22 9.53
C TYR A 177 -18.79 7.41 10.30
N ASP A 178 -18.39 6.37 11.03
CA ASP A 178 -17.11 6.33 11.73
C ASP A 178 -16.03 5.76 10.82
N TYR A 179 -14.91 6.46 10.72
CA TYR A 179 -13.82 6.09 9.82
C TYR A 179 -12.51 6.03 10.56
N VAL A 180 -11.71 5.01 10.23
CA VAL A 180 -10.26 5.12 10.36
C VAL A 180 -9.68 5.54 9.02
N LYS A 181 -8.83 6.55 9.06
CA LYS A 181 -8.08 7.06 7.92
C LYS A 181 -6.59 6.83 8.14
N PHE A 182 -5.90 6.45 7.08
CA PHE A 182 -4.44 6.29 7.08
C PHE A 182 -3.78 7.37 6.24
N TYR A 183 -2.74 8.00 6.80
CA TYR A 183 -2.00 9.09 6.18
C TYR A 183 -0.52 8.75 6.11
N VAL A 184 0.11 9.19 5.03
CA VAL A 184 1.56 9.27 4.89
C VAL A 184 1.95 10.69 4.55
N ASP A 185 2.82 11.27 5.37
CA ASP A 185 3.31 12.64 5.20
C ASP A 185 2.17 13.66 5.08
N GLU A 186 1.18 13.53 5.98
CA GLU A 186 -0.06 14.31 6.04
C GLU A 186 -1.03 14.11 4.86
N VAL A 187 -0.70 13.25 3.89
CA VAL A 187 -1.55 12.92 2.74
C VAL A 187 -2.36 11.65 3.03
N GLU A 188 -3.70 11.76 2.95
CA GLU A 188 -4.60 10.62 3.11
C GLU A 188 -4.37 9.60 1.99
N GLN A 189 -4.14 8.34 2.39
CA GLN A 189 -3.94 7.22 1.46
C GLN A 189 -5.22 6.42 1.28
N THR A 190 -5.94 6.15 2.38
CA THR A 190 -7.14 5.31 2.38
C THR A 190 -7.96 5.49 3.66
N GLU A 191 -9.18 4.97 3.65
CA GLU A 191 -10.10 4.96 4.77
C GLU A 191 -10.89 3.65 4.86
N TRP A 192 -11.24 3.24 6.09
CA TRP A 192 -12.06 2.07 6.38
C TRP A 192 -13.14 2.42 7.41
N CYS A 193 -14.27 1.72 7.33
CA CYS A 193 -15.39 1.84 8.25
C CYS A 193 -16.13 0.50 8.39
N GLY A 194 -17.10 0.42 9.30
CA GLY A 194 -17.95 -0.76 9.45
C GLY A 194 -17.24 -1.93 10.12
N PHE A 195 -17.51 -3.14 9.61
CA PHE A 195 -16.87 -4.37 10.07
C PHE A 195 -15.83 -4.83 9.05
N LEU A 196 -14.56 -4.64 9.40
CA LEU A 196 -13.41 -5.12 8.64
C LEU A 196 -12.65 -6.14 9.51
N PRO A 197 -12.62 -7.44 9.15
CA PRO A 197 -11.75 -8.40 9.83
C PRO A 197 -10.27 -8.00 9.60
N TRP A 198 -9.35 -8.58 10.38
CA TRP A 198 -7.91 -8.37 10.17
C TRP A 198 -7.53 -8.48 8.70
N THR A 199 -7.10 -7.36 8.15
CA THR A 199 -6.79 -7.17 6.73
C THR A 199 -5.46 -6.45 6.64
N SER A 200 -4.61 -6.87 5.72
CA SER A 200 -3.36 -6.19 5.43
C SER A 200 -3.61 -4.92 4.60
N TYR A 201 -2.77 -3.92 4.83
CA TYR A 201 -2.54 -2.83 3.92
C TYR A 201 -1.04 -2.71 3.70
N CYS A 202 -0.63 -2.48 2.45
CA CYS A 202 0.75 -2.18 2.15
C CYS A 202 0.87 -1.16 1.02
N GLN A 203 2.00 -0.48 1.00
CA GLN A 203 2.38 0.45 -0.05
C GLN A 203 3.90 0.60 -0.10
N TYR A 204 4.41 1.11 -1.21
CA TYR A 204 5.82 1.43 -1.34
C TYR A 204 6.13 2.79 -0.69
N LEU A 205 7.17 2.85 0.13
CA LEU A 205 7.70 4.09 0.70
C LEU A 205 9.14 4.32 0.22
N SER A 206 9.43 5.58 -0.13
CA SER A 206 10.80 5.99 -0.45
C SER A 206 11.72 5.96 0.77
N ALA A 207 13.03 5.98 0.55
CA ALA A 207 13.95 6.35 1.62
C ALA A 207 13.73 7.81 2.03
N GLY A 208 13.85 8.12 3.32
CA GLY A 208 13.68 9.48 3.81
C GLY A 208 12.90 9.56 5.12
N SER A 209 12.59 10.79 5.54
CA SER A 209 11.76 11.03 6.72
C SER A 209 10.30 10.83 6.36
N HIS A 210 9.60 10.02 7.14
CA HIS A 210 8.18 9.76 6.97
C HIS A 210 7.41 9.93 8.27
N THR A 211 6.16 10.35 8.13
CA THR A 211 5.13 10.28 9.17
C THR A 211 4.02 9.35 8.71
N LEU A 212 3.66 8.38 9.56
CA LEU A 212 2.64 7.37 9.29
C LEU A 212 1.57 7.51 10.37
N LYS A 213 0.35 7.93 10.00
CA LYS A 213 -0.71 8.26 10.97
C LYS A 213 -1.99 7.48 10.69
N TRP A 214 -2.50 6.82 11.73
CA TRP A 214 -3.83 6.22 11.77
C TRP A 214 -4.72 7.09 12.65
N GLU A 215 -5.80 7.61 12.09
CA GLU A 215 -6.73 8.50 12.80
C GLU A 215 -8.13 7.92 12.75
N TYR A 216 -8.68 7.60 13.92
CA TYR A 216 -10.08 7.20 14.10
C TYR A 216 -10.92 8.43 14.41
N ILE A 217 -11.96 8.66 13.61
CA ILE A 217 -12.81 9.85 13.65
C ILE A 217 -14.25 9.38 13.74
N LYS A 218 -14.98 9.95 14.69
CA LYS A 218 -16.42 9.73 14.84
C LYS A 218 -17.23 10.87 14.27
N ASP A 219 -18.38 10.53 13.70
CA ASP A 219 -19.34 11.51 13.23
C ASP A 219 -20.26 12.02 14.37
N VAL A 220 -21.39 12.64 14.04
CA VAL A 220 -22.31 13.27 15.01
C VAL A 220 -23.37 12.32 15.59
N ASP A 221 -23.39 11.05 15.20
CA ASP A 221 -24.47 10.11 15.51
C ASP A 221 -24.00 8.90 16.38
N THR A 222 -24.88 7.90 16.54
CA THR A 222 -24.80 6.85 17.59
C THR A 222 -23.63 5.90 17.38
N SER A 223 -23.13 5.21 18.43
CA SER A 223 -22.15 4.12 18.33
C SER A 223 -22.76 2.78 17.89
N SER A 224 -22.02 1.98 17.10
CA SER A 224 -22.30 0.56 16.86
C SER A 224 -21.04 -0.31 16.80
N GLY A 225 -21.21 -1.63 16.98
CA GLY A 225 -20.10 -2.56 17.10
C GLY A 225 -19.33 -2.41 18.42
N ASP A 226 -18.04 -2.72 18.41
CA ASP A 226 -17.12 -2.44 19.52
C ASP A 226 -16.66 -0.96 19.52
N ASP A 227 -17.02 -0.23 18.46
CA ASP A 227 -16.77 1.20 18.23
C ASP A 227 -15.28 1.54 18.39
N THR A 228 -14.43 0.79 17.69
CA THR A 228 -12.99 0.90 17.81
C THR A 228 -12.24 0.30 16.62
N VAL A 229 -10.95 0.61 16.58
CA VAL A 229 -9.98 0.16 15.58
C VAL A 229 -8.81 -0.50 16.30
N TRP A 230 -8.23 -1.52 15.67
CA TRP A 230 -6.98 -2.14 16.10
C TRP A 230 -5.95 -2.16 14.99
N LEU A 231 -4.67 -2.00 15.35
CA LEU A 231 -3.51 -2.03 14.47
C LEU A 231 -2.50 -3.05 15.01
N ASP A 232 -1.90 -3.83 14.11
CA ASP A 232 -0.94 -4.86 14.48
C ASP A 232 0.06 -5.12 13.33
N ALA A 233 1.17 -5.80 13.65
CA ALA A 233 2.18 -6.30 12.73
C ALA A 233 2.66 -5.27 11.70
N VAL A 234 3.09 -4.10 12.20
CA VAL A 234 3.66 -3.05 11.36
C VAL A 234 5.06 -3.46 10.91
N SER A 235 5.33 -3.40 9.61
CA SER A 235 6.57 -3.92 9.05
C SER A 235 7.07 -3.14 7.85
N PHE A 236 8.39 -3.10 7.72
CA PHE A 236 9.09 -2.64 6.53
C PHE A 236 9.85 -3.82 5.96
N SER A 237 9.64 -4.11 4.68
CA SER A 237 10.33 -5.18 3.98
C SER A 237 10.87 -4.69 2.66
N SER A 238 12.14 -4.97 2.41
CA SER A 238 12.68 -4.84 1.07
C SER A 238 11.98 -5.84 0.16
N PRO A 239 11.34 -5.40 -0.94
CA PRO A 239 10.50 -6.28 -1.74
C PRO A 239 11.27 -7.42 -2.42
N GLY A 240 12.61 -7.43 -2.38
CA GLY A 240 13.41 -8.39 -3.13
C GLY A 240 13.29 -8.23 -4.66
N ILE A 241 12.68 -7.13 -5.11
CA ILE A 241 12.40 -6.81 -6.50
C ILE A 241 13.47 -5.83 -7.02
N THR A 242 13.86 -6.00 -8.28
CA THR A 242 14.83 -5.10 -8.92
C THR A 242 14.23 -3.71 -9.08
N LEU A 243 14.93 -2.71 -8.55
CA LEU A 243 14.61 -1.29 -8.72
C LEU A 243 15.57 -0.66 -9.73
N TYR A 244 15.04 0.27 -10.51
CA TYR A 244 15.80 1.13 -11.42
C TYR A 244 15.68 2.59 -11.00
N THR A 245 16.73 3.36 -11.26
CA THR A 245 16.80 4.76 -10.89
C THR A 245 16.46 5.65 -12.08
N ILE A 246 15.45 6.51 -11.94
CA ILE A 246 15.24 7.67 -12.81
C ILE A 246 15.91 8.87 -12.14
N THR A 247 16.96 9.40 -12.76
CA THR A 247 17.64 10.62 -12.27
C THR A 247 17.01 11.85 -12.91
N ALA A 248 16.22 12.60 -12.14
CA ALA A 248 15.49 13.79 -12.57
C ALA A 248 16.20 15.09 -12.15
N THR A 249 16.45 15.97 -13.12
CA THR A 249 17.12 17.26 -12.89
C THR A 249 16.39 18.40 -13.58
N ALA A 250 16.47 19.60 -13.01
CA ALA A 250 15.94 20.82 -13.61
C ALA A 250 17.02 21.90 -13.60
N GLY A 251 17.12 22.62 -14.71
CA GLY A 251 17.91 23.85 -14.81
C GLY A 251 17.33 24.97 -13.94
N ALA A 252 17.99 26.12 -13.95
CA ALA A 252 17.47 27.30 -13.26
C ALA A 252 16.10 27.71 -13.84
N HIS A 253 15.28 28.37 -13.02
CA HIS A 253 13.99 28.95 -13.42
C HIS A 253 12.87 27.96 -13.76
N GLY A 254 12.98 26.74 -13.25
CA GLY A 254 11.86 25.82 -13.18
C GLY A 254 12.17 24.66 -12.25
N VAL A 255 11.22 23.75 -12.13
CA VAL A 255 11.33 22.56 -11.30
C VAL A 255 10.84 21.33 -12.06
N ILE A 256 11.43 20.18 -11.73
CA ILE A 256 10.91 18.87 -12.07
C ILE A 256 10.51 18.17 -10.77
N SER A 257 9.35 17.53 -10.75
CA SER A 257 8.85 16.83 -9.57
C SER A 257 8.30 15.45 -9.94
N PRO A 258 8.77 14.36 -9.30
CA PRO A 258 9.85 14.32 -8.30
C PRO A 258 11.24 14.68 -8.88
N SER A 259 12.12 15.25 -8.07
CA SER A 259 13.51 15.59 -8.45
C SER A 259 14.52 14.66 -7.80
N GLY A 260 15.72 14.51 -8.40
CA GLY A 260 16.81 13.70 -7.87
C GLY A 260 16.70 12.24 -8.31
N ALA A 261 17.18 11.31 -7.48
CA ALA A 261 17.08 9.88 -7.73
C ALA A 261 15.68 9.38 -7.35
N VAL A 262 14.93 8.91 -8.33
CA VAL A 262 13.58 8.33 -8.16
C VAL A 262 13.69 6.84 -8.42
N LEU A 263 13.47 6.01 -7.40
CA LEU A 263 13.47 4.56 -7.55
C LEU A 263 12.14 4.08 -8.11
N VAL A 264 12.20 3.26 -9.16
CA VAL A 264 11.03 2.68 -9.83
C VAL A 264 11.24 1.18 -9.95
N PRO A 265 10.26 0.35 -9.54
CA PRO A 265 10.32 -1.09 -9.74
C PRO A 265 10.46 -1.49 -11.21
N VAL A 266 11.05 -2.65 -11.48
CA VAL A 266 11.04 -3.26 -12.80
C VAL A 266 9.61 -3.39 -13.34
N GLY A 267 9.39 -2.99 -14.60
CA GLY A 267 8.06 -2.91 -15.23
C GLY A 267 7.18 -1.77 -14.70
N GLY A 268 7.66 -1.01 -13.70
CA GLY A 268 6.92 0.07 -13.08
C GLY A 268 6.79 1.30 -13.97
N THR A 269 5.94 2.24 -13.52
CA THR A 269 5.70 3.51 -14.18
C THR A 269 6.01 4.66 -13.23
N SER A 270 6.55 5.77 -13.75
CA SER A 270 6.78 7.00 -12.99
C SER A 270 6.45 8.23 -13.82
N THR A 271 5.66 9.13 -13.22
CA THR A 271 5.24 10.39 -13.84
C THR A 271 6.01 11.54 -13.22
N LEU A 272 6.64 12.35 -14.07
CA LEU A 272 7.33 13.57 -13.67
C LEU A 272 6.62 14.79 -14.26
N THR A 273 6.37 15.78 -13.41
CA THR A 273 5.79 17.07 -13.81
C THR A 273 6.89 18.12 -13.89
N ILE A 274 6.87 18.94 -14.94
CA ILE A 274 7.85 19.97 -15.22
C ILE A 274 7.12 21.31 -15.21
N THR A 275 7.54 22.20 -14.32
CA THR A 275 6.87 23.49 -14.09
C THR A 275 7.88 24.63 -14.23
N PRO A 276 7.77 25.46 -15.27
CA PRO A 276 8.53 26.71 -15.37
C PRO A 276 8.16 27.67 -14.24
N SER A 277 9.11 28.52 -13.85
CA SER A 277 8.83 29.68 -13.01
C SER A 277 8.10 30.77 -13.81
N ASP A 278 7.43 31.70 -13.12
CA ASP A 278 6.77 32.84 -13.77
C ASP A 278 7.74 33.64 -14.67
N GLY A 279 7.33 33.88 -15.92
CA GLY A 279 8.14 34.59 -16.92
C GLY A 279 9.15 33.73 -17.66
N TYR A 280 9.05 32.40 -17.53
CA TYR A 280 9.86 31.42 -18.23
C TYR A 280 8.98 30.35 -18.89
N HIS A 281 9.51 29.73 -19.94
CA HIS A 281 8.95 28.54 -20.57
C HIS A 281 9.97 27.41 -20.61
N ILE A 282 9.48 26.19 -20.83
CA ILE A 282 10.35 25.03 -21.05
C ILE A 282 11.08 25.22 -22.37
N GLU A 283 12.40 25.26 -22.34
CA GLU A 283 13.25 25.33 -23.53
C GLU A 283 13.38 23.93 -24.15
N ASP A 284 13.73 22.93 -23.33
CA ASP A 284 13.84 21.55 -23.76
C ASP A 284 13.69 20.58 -22.57
N VAL A 285 13.30 19.34 -22.88
CA VAL A 285 13.32 18.22 -21.95
C VAL A 285 14.10 17.11 -22.62
N LEU A 286 15.20 16.67 -21.99
CA LEU A 286 16.00 15.56 -22.48
C LEU A 286 15.70 14.31 -21.64
N VAL A 287 15.35 13.20 -22.30
CA VAL A 287 15.28 11.87 -21.70
C VAL A 287 16.39 11.02 -22.28
N ASP A 288 17.25 10.48 -21.42
CA ASP A 288 18.45 9.73 -21.80
C ASP A 288 19.31 10.45 -22.84
N GLY A 289 19.40 11.77 -22.69
CA GLY A 289 20.15 12.68 -23.56
C GLY A 289 19.47 13.02 -24.88
N SER A 290 18.26 12.53 -25.14
CA SER A 290 17.48 12.81 -26.35
C SER A 290 16.33 13.76 -26.04
N SER A 291 16.14 14.80 -26.85
CA SER A 291 15.02 15.73 -26.68
C SER A 291 13.68 15.05 -26.90
N VAL A 292 12.75 15.32 -25.99
CA VAL A 292 11.32 14.92 -26.05
C VAL A 292 10.41 16.15 -26.16
N ASP A 293 10.96 17.26 -26.66
CA ASP A 293 10.29 18.57 -26.82
C ASP A 293 9.91 19.24 -25.48
N THR A 294 9.17 20.35 -25.58
CA THR A 294 8.75 21.22 -24.46
C THR A 294 7.52 20.66 -23.73
N VAL A 295 7.62 19.45 -23.18
CA VAL A 295 6.53 18.80 -22.44
C VAL A 295 6.48 19.24 -20.99
N THR A 296 5.27 19.48 -20.45
CA THR A 296 5.08 19.80 -19.02
C THR A 296 4.95 18.55 -18.14
N SER A 297 4.91 17.37 -18.75
CA SER A 297 4.85 16.09 -18.06
C SER A 297 5.51 15.02 -18.91
N TYR A 298 6.24 14.11 -18.27
CA TYR A 298 6.81 12.92 -18.91
C TYR A 298 6.50 11.68 -18.07
N ILE A 299 6.12 10.58 -18.74
CA ILE A 299 5.81 9.31 -18.09
C ILE A 299 6.80 8.27 -18.58
N PHE A 300 7.60 7.73 -17.65
CA PHE A 300 8.32 6.49 -17.87
C PHE A 300 7.36 5.34 -17.63
N THR A 301 7.22 4.43 -18.58
CA THR A 301 6.39 3.23 -18.48
C THR A 301 7.26 2.00 -18.66
N GLU A 302 6.91 0.88 -18.01
CA GLU A 302 7.61 -0.40 -18.15
C GLU A 302 9.13 -0.28 -17.90
N VAL A 303 9.51 0.41 -16.83
CA VAL A 303 10.92 0.72 -16.54
C VAL A 303 11.73 -0.56 -16.36
N SER A 304 12.76 -0.76 -17.19
CA SER A 304 13.61 -1.97 -17.18
C SER A 304 15.11 -1.68 -17.10
N SER A 305 15.49 -0.43 -16.86
CA SER A 305 16.86 0.04 -16.71
C SER A 305 16.87 1.41 -16.02
N ASP A 306 18.04 1.86 -15.54
CA ASP A 306 18.19 3.25 -15.08
C ASP A 306 17.95 4.23 -16.24
N HIS A 307 17.36 5.38 -15.92
CA HIS A 307 17.06 6.46 -16.86
C HIS A 307 17.49 7.83 -16.31
N THR A 308 17.57 8.80 -17.20
CA THR A 308 17.81 10.21 -16.86
C THR A 308 16.77 11.10 -17.52
N ILE A 309 16.36 12.16 -16.83
CA ILE A 309 15.53 13.23 -17.39
C ILE A 309 16.02 14.59 -16.90
N SER A 310 16.18 15.54 -17.81
CA SER A 310 16.61 16.91 -17.50
C SER A 310 15.76 17.94 -18.23
N ALA A 311 15.21 18.91 -17.52
CA ALA A 311 14.48 20.05 -18.10
C ALA A 311 15.33 21.33 -18.08
N THR A 312 15.34 22.09 -19.17
CA THR A 312 15.89 23.44 -19.25
C THR A 312 14.79 24.47 -19.55
N PHE A 313 15.04 25.72 -19.19
CA PHE A 313 14.06 26.80 -19.25
C PHE A 313 14.70 28.06 -19.82
N ASP A 314 13.96 28.81 -20.63
CA ASP A 314 14.37 30.11 -21.16
C ASP A 314 13.33 31.18 -20.80
N ALA A 315 13.76 32.44 -20.79
CA ALA A 315 12.90 33.57 -20.45
C ALA A 315 11.86 33.81 -21.55
N ASP A 316 10.63 34.11 -21.15
CA ASP A 316 9.60 34.53 -22.09
C ASP A 316 10.02 35.82 -22.78
N THR A 317 9.85 35.87 -24.10
CA THR A 317 10.08 37.11 -24.84
C THR A 317 8.85 38.01 -24.68
N SER A 318 9.08 39.24 -24.21
CA SER A 318 8.03 40.26 -24.20
C SER A 318 7.76 40.73 -25.63
N GLU A 319 6.59 40.42 -26.18
CA GLU A 319 6.04 41.12 -27.35
C GLU A 319 5.45 42.50 -26.97
#